data_AF-A0A950W8P7-F1
#
_entry.id   AF-A0A950W8P7-F1
#
_cell.length_a   1.000
_cell.length_b   1.000
_cell.length_c   1.000
_cell.angle_alpha   90.00
_cell.angle_beta   90.00
_cell.angle_gamma   90.00
#
_symmetry.space_group_name_H-M   'P 1'
#
loop_
_entity.id
_entity.type
_entity.pdbx_description
1 polymer ?
#
loop_
_entity_poly.entity_id
_entity_poly.type
_entity_poly.pdbx_seq_one_letter_code
_entity_poly.pdbx_strand_id
1 'polypeptide(L)'
;MLTKKVPLHDLRDNEQWLAPTYGQRCLDKPLPRFDFPESEMLPQTAYNVIHDELMLDGNARLNLATFVTTWMEPEARQLMAETFDKNMIDKDEYPQTAELEMRC
;
A
#
# COMPACT_ATOMS: atom_id res chain seq x y z
N MET A 1 -6.79 -30.53 -26.05
CA MET A 1 -5.76 -30.75 -25.03
C MET A 1 -6.14 -29.93 -23.82
N LEU A 2 -6.75 -30.58 -22.82
CA LEU A 2 -7.31 -29.95 -21.63
C LEU A 2 -6.17 -29.64 -20.66
N THR A 3 -6.11 -28.40 -20.19
CA THR A 3 -5.25 -27.96 -19.10
C THR A 3 -5.49 -28.85 -17.88
N LYS A 4 -4.44 -29.56 -17.44
CA LYS A 4 -4.48 -30.41 -16.25
C LYS A 4 -4.71 -29.50 -15.04
N LYS A 5 -5.77 -29.75 -14.26
CA LYS A 5 -6.00 -29.08 -12.98
C LYS A 5 -4.88 -29.49 -12.03
N VAL A 6 -3.96 -28.58 -11.74
CA VAL A 6 -2.91 -28.77 -10.74
C VAL A 6 -3.43 -28.19 -9.41
N PRO A 7 -3.44 -28.97 -8.31
CA PRO A 7 -3.76 -28.46 -6.99
C PRO A 7 -2.82 -27.31 -6.60
N LEU A 8 -3.34 -26.29 -5.93
CA LEU A 8 -2.56 -25.09 -5.59
C LEU A 8 -1.29 -25.42 -4.80
N HIS A 9 -1.29 -26.47 -3.97
CA HIS A 9 -0.14 -26.94 -3.19
C HIS A 9 0.95 -27.69 -3.98
N ASP A 10 0.71 -28.03 -5.26
CA ASP A 10 1.64 -28.82 -6.09
C ASP A 10 2.43 -28.02 -7.15
N LEU A 11 2.05 -26.77 -7.44
CA LEU A 11 2.85 -25.80 -8.21
C LEU A 11 4.27 -25.57 -7.63
N ARG A 12 5.22 -25.12 -8.43
CA ARG A 12 6.58 -24.80 -7.95
C ARG A 12 6.67 -23.32 -7.58
N ASP A 13 7.53 -22.93 -6.64
CA ASP A 13 7.68 -21.52 -6.22
C ASP A 13 8.03 -20.58 -7.38
N ASN A 14 8.68 -21.13 -8.40
CA ASN A 14 9.07 -20.46 -9.64
C ASN A 14 7.87 -20.02 -10.50
N GLU A 15 6.64 -20.46 -10.18
CA GLU A 15 5.40 -20.14 -10.90
C GLU A 15 4.55 -19.07 -10.18
N GLN A 16 5.03 -18.49 -9.06
CA GLN A 16 4.32 -17.43 -8.31
C GLN A 16 3.97 -16.21 -9.18
N TRP A 17 4.80 -15.88 -10.17
CA TRP A 17 4.59 -14.78 -11.12
C TRP A 17 3.51 -15.06 -12.17
N LEU A 18 3.14 -16.32 -12.37
CA LEU A 18 2.13 -16.73 -13.35
C LEU A 18 0.73 -16.78 -12.72
N ALA A 19 0.65 -16.92 -11.40
CA ALA A 19 -0.61 -16.98 -10.67
C ALA A 19 -1.20 -15.56 -10.51
N PRO A 20 -2.50 -15.36 -10.79
CA PRO A 20 -3.17 -14.09 -10.48
C PRO A 20 -3.11 -13.82 -8.97
N THR A 21 -3.14 -12.56 -8.55
CA THR A 21 -2.91 -12.15 -7.15
C THR A 21 -3.68 -12.98 -6.12
N TYR A 22 -5.00 -13.12 -6.30
CA TYR A 22 -5.87 -13.89 -5.37
C TYR A 22 -5.78 -15.41 -5.54
N GLY A 23 -5.02 -15.90 -6.52
CA GLY A 23 -4.68 -17.30 -6.71
C GLY A 23 -3.29 -17.65 -6.21
N GLN A 24 -2.59 -16.74 -5.52
CA GLN A 24 -1.26 -17.01 -4.98
C GLN A 24 -1.31 -17.81 -3.69
N ARG A 25 -0.34 -18.72 -3.52
CA ARG A 25 -0.20 -19.58 -2.33
C ARG A 25 -0.01 -18.82 -1.03
N CYS A 26 0.64 -17.66 -1.10
CA CYS A 26 0.89 -16.83 0.08
C CYS A 26 -0.42 -16.32 0.72
N LEU A 27 -1.57 -16.44 0.05
CA LEU A 27 -2.89 -16.08 0.56
C LEU A 27 -3.73 -17.27 1.03
N ASP A 28 -3.19 -18.49 1.00
CA ASP A 28 -3.88 -19.70 1.51
C ASP A 28 -3.92 -19.74 3.05
N LYS A 29 -3.07 -18.93 3.69
CA LYS A 29 -3.04 -18.75 5.15
C LYS A 29 -3.45 -17.33 5.51
N PRO A 30 -4.01 -17.11 6.71
CA PRO A 30 -4.21 -15.76 7.23
C PRO A 30 -2.90 -14.97 7.24
N LEU A 31 -3.01 -13.66 7.00
CA LEU A 31 -1.85 -12.77 7.05
C LEU A 31 -1.24 -12.73 8.45
N PRO A 32 0.10 -12.66 8.56
CA PRO A 32 0.77 -12.53 9.84
C PRO A 32 0.37 -11.21 10.53
N ARG A 33 -0.01 -11.30 11.81
CA ARG A 33 -0.43 -10.14 12.61
C ARG A 33 0.50 -9.83 13.77
N PHE A 34 1.22 -10.84 14.27
CA PHE A 34 1.95 -10.76 15.54
C PHE A 34 3.43 -11.12 15.42
N ASP A 35 3.85 -11.62 14.25
CA ASP A 35 5.21 -12.07 13.99
C ASP A 35 5.65 -11.61 12.60
N PHE A 36 6.97 -11.55 12.39
CA PHE A 36 7.54 -11.24 11.08
C PHE A 36 7.38 -12.44 10.13
N PRO A 37 6.95 -12.25 8.87
CA PRO A 37 6.81 -13.36 7.93
C PRO A 37 8.14 -14.04 7.62
N GLU A 38 8.15 -15.37 7.58
CA GLU A 38 9.34 -16.18 7.24
C GLU A 38 9.72 -16.11 5.75
N SER A 39 8.79 -15.71 4.89
CA SER A 39 8.96 -15.68 3.43
C SER A 39 8.42 -14.39 2.84
N GLU A 40 9.02 -13.97 1.74
CA GLU A 40 8.61 -12.78 1.01
C GLU A 40 7.29 -12.99 0.25
N MET A 41 6.67 -11.88 -0.14
CA MET A 41 5.47 -11.83 -0.97
C MET A 41 5.72 -10.91 -2.15
N LEU A 42 5.10 -11.19 -3.30
CA LEU A 42 5.20 -10.28 -4.44
C LEU A 42 4.63 -8.89 -4.07
N PRO A 43 5.27 -7.79 -4.52
CA PRO A 43 4.85 -6.43 -4.14
C PRO A 43 3.39 -6.12 -4.46
N GLN A 44 2.90 -6.57 -5.62
CA GLN A 44 1.50 -6.37 -6.03
C GLN A 44 0.52 -7.11 -5.11
N THR A 45 0.91 -8.27 -4.62
CA THR A 45 0.09 -9.07 -3.71
C THR A 45 0.02 -8.42 -2.35
N ALA A 46 1.16 -7.97 -1.81
CA ALA A 46 1.20 -7.23 -0.56
C ALA A 46 0.33 -5.95 -0.65
N TYR A 47 0.45 -5.20 -1.74
CA TYR A 47 -0.38 -4.01 -1.98
C TYR A 47 -1.88 -4.34 -2.01
N ASN A 48 -2.31 -5.29 -2.84
CA ASN A 48 -3.74 -5.60 -2.99
C ASN A 48 -4.36 -6.07 -1.68
N VAL A 49 -3.64 -6.89 -0.94
CA VAL A 49 -4.11 -7.42 0.35
C VAL A 49 -4.33 -6.30 1.37
N ILE A 50 -3.34 -5.40 1.52
CA ILE A 50 -3.47 -4.26 2.43
C ILE A 50 -4.57 -3.32 1.93
N HIS A 51 -4.65 -3.10 0.62
CA HIS A 51 -5.67 -2.26 0.01
C HIS A 51 -7.08 -2.78 0.29
N ASP A 52 -7.31 -4.09 0.15
CA ASP A 52 -8.61 -4.73 0.42
C ASP A 52 -8.98 -4.66 1.90
N GLU A 53 -8.02 -4.81 2.81
CA GLU A 53 -8.27 -4.65 4.25
C GLU A 53 -8.69 -3.21 4.58
N LEU A 54 -8.05 -2.20 3.95
CA LEU A 54 -8.42 -0.79 4.09
C LEU A 54 -9.79 -0.45 3.47
N MET A 55 -10.35 -1.26 2.58
CA MET A 55 -11.71 -1.04 2.07
C MET A 55 -12.79 -1.26 3.14
N LEU A 56 -12.44 -1.89 4.26
CA LEU A 56 -13.34 -2.05 5.41
C LEU A 56 -13.46 -0.75 6.24
N ASP A 57 -12.56 0.21 6.04
CA ASP A 57 -12.67 1.52 6.66
C ASP A 57 -13.85 2.31 6.09
N GLY A 58 -14.46 3.13 6.94
CA GLY A 58 -15.52 4.04 6.53
C GLY A 58 -15.01 5.11 5.56
N ASN A 59 -15.86 5.55 4.63
CA ASN A 59 -15.51 6.67 3.75
C ASN A 59 -15.28 7.95 4.56
N ALA A 60 -14.06 8.49 4.51
CA ALA A 60 -13.68 9.69 5.27
C ALA A 60 -14.60 10.90 5.01
N ARG A 61 -15.15 11.05 3.80
CA ARG A 61 -16.08 12.16 3.49
C ARG A 61 -17.43 12.04 4.20
N LEU A 62 -17.79 10.84 4.64
CA LEU A 62 -19.01 10.57 5.40
C LEU A 62 -18.77 10.61 6.91
N ASN A 63 -17.52 10.79 7.35
CA ASN A 63 -17.19 10.91 8.76
C ASN A 63 -17.46 12.33 9.27
N LEU A 64 -18.60 12.52 9.93
CA LEU A 64 -19.00 13.79 10.55
C LEU A 64 -18.54 13.94 12.00
N ALA A 65 -17.83 12.96 12.55
CA ALA A 65 -17.35 12.97 13.93
C ALA A 65 -15.96 13.61 14.09
N THR A 66 -15.22 13.79 12.99
CA THR A 66 -13.87 14.37 13.01
C THR A 66 -13.86 15.87 12.70
N PHE A 67 -12.89 16.58 13.26
CA PHE A 67 -12.56 17.96 12.90
C PHE A 67 -11.48 18.06 11.81
N VAL A 68 -10.86 16.93 11.43
CA VAL A 68 -9.75 16.89 10.46
C VAL A 68 -10.27 16.97 9.01
N THR A 69 -9.51 17.61 8.13
CA THR A 69 -9.81 17.71 6.70
C THR A 69 -9.81 16.35 6.01
N THR A 70 -10.90 16.02 5.28
CA THR A 70 -11.09 14.75 4.55
C THR A 70 -11.10 14.91 3.02
N TRP A 71 -10.82 16.12 2.53
CA TRP A 71 -10.75 16.44 1.11
C TRP A 71 -9.73 17.54 0.82
N MET A 72 -9.07 17.45 -0.34
CA MET A 72 -8.17 18.47 -0.87
C MET A 72 -8.19 18.44 -2.41
N GLU A 73 -7.86 19.58 -3.01
CA GLU A 73 -7.79 19.76 -4.47
C GLU A 73 -6.77 18.82 -5.12
N PRO A 74 -6.96 18.42 -6.39
CA PRO A 74 -6.00 17.60 -7.13
C PRO A 74 -4.57 18.13 -7.11
N GLU A 75 -4.41 19.44 -7.23
CA GLU A 75 -3.13 20.15 -7.24
C GLU A 75 -2.42 20.04 -5.89
N ALA A 76 -3.17 20.16 -4.78
CA ALA A 76 -2.64 19.95 -3.44
C ALA A 76 -2.18 18.50 -3.21
N ARG A 77 -2.94 17.51 -3.70
CA ARG A 77 -2.53 16.09 -3.64
C ARG A 77 -1.27 15.82 -4.45
N GLN A 78 -1.16 16.44 -5.63
CA GLN A 78 0.02 16.32 -6.47
C GLN A 78 1.25 16.88 -5.76
N LEU A 79 1.16 18.09 -5.18
CA LEU A 79 2.25 18.66 -4.39
C LEU A 79 2.67 17.73 -3.24
N MET A 80 1.72 17.20 -2.47
CA MET A 80 2.04 16.26 -1.38
C MET A 80 2.76 15.00 -1.88
N ALA A 81 2.36 14.45 -3.02
CA ALA A 81 3.02 13.28 -3.61
C ALA A 81 4.43 13.59 -4.13
N GLU A 82 4.62 14.74 -4.78
CA GLU A 82 5.93 15.21 -5.27
C GLU A 82 6.92 15.54 -4.15
N THR A 83 6.43 15.81 -2.94
CA THR A 83 7.27 16.14 -1.78
C THR A 83 7.32 15.05 -0.72
N PHE A 84 6.81 13.85 -1.01
CA PHE A 84 6.68 12.77 -0.02
C PHE A 84 8.02 12.31 0.58
N ASP A 85 9.09 12.37 -0.22
CA ASP A 85 10.46 11.97 0.16
C ASP A 85 11.27 13.09 0.82
N LYS A 86 10.73 14.32 0.89
CA LYS A 86 11.42 15.46 1.49
C LYS A 86 11.36 15.39 3.01
N ASN A 87 12.51 15.51 3.64
CA ASN A 87 12.62 15.50 5.09
C ASN A 87 12.52 16.92 5.66
N MET A 88 11.42 17.24 6.35
CA MET A 88 11.16 18.59 6.87
C MET A 88 12.21 19.08 7.89
N ILE A 89 12.82 18.18 8.68
CA ILE A 89 13.83 18.59 9.68
C ILE A 89 15.17 18.94 9.03
N ASP A 90 15.39 18.48 7.80
CA ASP A 90 16.66 18.58 7.10
C ASP A 90 16.72 19.88 6.28
N LYS A 91 16.96 20.99 6.98
CA LYS A 91 16.85 22.34 6.41
C LYS A 91 17.99 22.69 5.45
N ASP A 92 19.12 22.02 5.55
CA ASP A 92 20.29 22.25 4.70
C ASP A 92 20.07 21.63 3.31
N GLU A 93 19.48 20.44 3.26
CA GLU A 93 19.13 19.71 2.03
C GLU A 93 17.87 20.26 1.36
N TYR A 94 16.90 20.76 2.15
CA TYR A 94 15.62 21.30 1.65
C TYR A 94 15.37 22.76 2.06
N PRO A 95 16.24 23.71 1.66
CA PRO A 95 16.16 25.10 2.10
C PRO A 95 14.88 25.81 1.65
N GLN A 96 14.32 25.42 0.49
CA GLN A 96 13.04 25.98 0.01
C GLN A 96 11.84 25.49 0.82
N THR A 97 11.87 24.23 1.28
CA THR A 97 10.82 23.71 2.16
C THR A 97 10.85 24.44 3.50
N ALA A 98 12.05 24.63 4.07
CA ALA A 98 12.24 25.38 5.32
C ALA A 98 11.84 26.86 5.19
N GLU A 99 12.08 27.48 4.04
CA GLU A 99 11.68 28.85 3.80
C GLU A 99 10.15 28.99 3.70
N LEU A 100 9.47 28.04 3.04
CA LEU A 100 8.00 28.01 2.98
C LEU A 100 7.37 27.79 4.36
N GLU A 101 7.96 26.94 5.21
CA GLU A 101 7.56 26.77 6.61
C GLU A 101 7.54 28.11 7.36
N MET A 102 8.56 28.95 7.17
CA MET A 102 8.68 30.26 7.82
C MET A 102 7.65 31.31 7.35
N ARG A 103 6.94 31.06 6.25
CA ARG A 103 5.91 31.97 5.73
C ARG A 103 4.52 31.71 6.32
N CYS A 104 4.29 30.53 6.88
CA CYS A 104 3.01 30.10 7.44
C CYS A 104 2.93 30.40 8.94
#